data_AF-A0A9X3XCR2-F1
#
_entry.id   AF-A0A9X3XCR2-F1
#
_cell.length_a   1.000
_cell.length_b   1.000
_cell.length_c   1.000
_cell.angle_alpha   90.00
_cell.angle_beta   90.00
_cell.angle_gamma   90.00
#
_symmetry.space_group_name_H-M   'P 1'
#
loop_
_entity.id
_entity.type
_entity.pdbx_description
1 polymer ?
#
loop_
_entity_poly.entity_id
_entity_poly.type
_entity_poly.pdbx_seq_one_letter_code
_entity_poly.pdbx_strand_id
1 'polypeptide(L)'
;MTGWTIGYGGLLTALGIGGFVATGREHKTALIPAGVGAAALGLGLLARRGSSRKAALVGATAVAGLGLAGSARGLGKLPALLRGEPIERPAAVIAQSIMAGTSAAYLLAAVPSLLRD
;
A
#
# COMPACT_ATOMS: atom_id res chain seq x y z
N MET A 1 -11.91 -11.98 1.46
CA MET A 1 -10.65 -11.56 2.12
C MET A 1 -9.41 -11.94 1.33
N THR A 2 -9.03 -13.22 1.20
CA THR A 2 -7.77 -13.63 0.55
C THR A 2 -7.54 -13.04 -0.87
N GLY A 3 -8.56 -13.05 -1.74
CA GLY A 3 -8.45 -12.44 -3.07
C GLY A 3 -8.25 -10.92 -3.05
N TRP A 4 -8.86 -10.22 -2.08
CA TRP A 4 -8.67 -8.77 -1.89
C TRP A 4 -7.25 -8.45 -1.43
N THR A 5 -6.68 -9.28 -0.55
CA THR A 5 -5.30 -9.13 -0.07
C THR A 5 -4.28 -9.29 -1.21
N ILE A 6 -4.50 -10.29 -2.08
CA ILE A 6 -3.64 -10.51 -3.26
C ILE A 6 -3.78 -9.36 -4.25
N GLY A 7 -5.01 -8.89 -4.52
CA GLY A 7 -5.25 -7.74 -5.39
C GLY A 7 -4.61 -6.45 -4.88
N TYR A 8 -4.78 -6.15 -3.58
CA TYR A 8 -4.15 -5.02 -2.91
C TYR A 8 -2.62 -5.08 -2.99
N GLY A 9 -2.03 -6.23 -2.63
CA GLY A 9 -0.59 -6.41 -2.69
C GLY A 9 -0.05 -6.27 -4.12
N GLY A 10 -0.72 -6.89 -5.10
CA GLY A 10 -0.35 -6.80 -6.50
C GLY A 10 -0.40 -5.39 -7.06
N LEU A 11 -1.46 -4.64 -6.72
CA LEU A 11 -1.63 -3.25 -7.14
C LEU A 11 -0.52 -2.36 -6.56
N LEU A 12 -0.23 -2.47 -5.27
CA LEU A 12 0.83 -1.69 -4.63
C LEU A 12 2.22 -2.06 -5.14
N THR A 13 2.48 -3.34 -5.41
CA THR A 13 3.72 -3.81 -6.02
C THR A 13 3.90 -3.24 -7.42
N ALA A 14 2.88 -3.33 -8.26
CA ALA A 14 2.90 -2.75 -9.61
C ALA A 14 3.10 -1.23 -9.57
N LEU A 15 2.43 -0.54 -8.64
CA LEU A 15 2.52 0.90 -8.48
C LEU A 15 3.92 1.36 -8.05
N GLY A 16 4.55 0.68 -7.09
CA GLY A 16 5.89 1.05 -6.64
C GLY A 16 6.97 0.73 -7.67
N ILE A 17 6.88 -0.42 -8.34
CA ILE A 17 7.83 -0.77 -9.42
C ILE A 17 7.64 0.16 -10.62
N GLY A 18 6.40 0.36 -11.06
CA GLY A 18 6.05 1.24 -12.18
C GLY A 18 6.46 2.69 -11.91
N GLY A 19 6.18 3.21 -10.71
CA GLY A 19 6.59 4.55 -10.30
C GLY A 19 8.11 4.73 -10.24
N PHE A 20 8.85 3.70 -9.81
CA PHE A 20 10.31 3.74 -9.80
C PHE A 20 10.92 3.72 -11.21
N VAL A 21 10.36 2.92 -12.13
CA VAL A 21 10.83 2.87 -13.52
C VAL A 21 10.48 4.16 -14.27
N ALA A 22 9.27 4.69 -14.08
CA ALA A 22 8.82 5.93 -14.72
C ALA A 22 9.61 7.16 -14.29
N THR A 23 10.14 7.18 -13.06
CA THR A 23 10.96 8.28 -12.53
C THR A 23 12.46 8.12 -12.82
N GLY A 24 12.83 7.27 -13.78
CA GLY A 24 14.23 7.09 -14.16
C GLY A 24 15.10 6.44 -13.07
N ARG A 25 14.49 5.78 -12.08
CA ARG A 25 15.18 5.18 -10.92
C ARG A 25 15.86 6.17 -9.96
N GLU A 26 15.62 7.47 -10.09
CA GLU A 26 16.23 8.48 -9.22
C GLU A 26 15.68 8.45 -7.79
N HIS A 27 14.40 8.10 -7.63
CA HIS A 27 13.72 8.20 -6.35
C HIS A 27 13.45 6.83 -5.75
N LYS A 28 14.42 6.31 -4.99
CA LYS A 28 14.28 5.05 -4.21
C LYS A 28 13.04 5.02 -3.31
N THR A 29 12.53 6.17 -2.89
CA THR A 29 11.29 6.28 -2.11
C THR A 29 10.03 5.85 -2.86
N ALA A 30 10.05 5.81 -4.19
CA ALA A 30 8.96 5.26 -5.00
C ALA A 30 8.79 3.74 -4.80
N LEU A 31 9.76 3.04 -4.19
CA LEU A 31 9.68 1.61 -3.90
C LEU A 31 8.95 1.29 -2.58
N ILE A 32 8.61 2.29 -1.75
CA ILE A 32 7.88 2.06 -0.49
C ILE A 32 6.55 1.33 -0.74
N PRO A 33 5.69 1.77 -1.69
CA PRO A 33 4.50 1.01 -2.08
C PRO A 33 4.83 -0.42 -2.52
N ALA A 34 5.95 -0.63 -3.23
CA ALA A 34 6.33 -1.95 -3.69
C ALA A 34 6.67 -2.90 -2.55
N GLY A 35 7.38 -2.42 -1.53
CA GLY A 35 7.71 -3.20 -0.33
C GLY A 35 6.46 -3.60 0.46
N VAL A 36 5.55 -2.65 0.68
CA VAL A 36 4.27 -2.92 1.36
C VAL A 36 3.39 -3.87 0.54
N GLY A 37 3.31 -3.65 -0.76
CA GLY A 37 2.58 -4.52 -1.68
C GLY A 37 3.13 -5.95 -1.70
N ALA A 38 4.45 -6.11 -1.74
CA ALA A 38 5.10 -7.42 -1.76
C ALA A 38 4.86 -8.20 -0.47
N ALA A 39 4.93 -7.53 0.69
CA ALA A 39 4.60 -8.12 1.98
C ALA A 39 3.13 -8.57 2.03
N ALA A 40 2.20 -7.71 1.60
CA ALA A 40 0.78 -8.05 1.55
C ALA A 40 0.48 -9.20 0.57
N LEU A 41 1.13 -9.24 -0.59
CA LEU A 41 1.06 -10.34 -1.56
C LEU A 41 1.51 -11.66 -0.96
N GLY A 42 2.68 -11.68 -0.30
CA GLY A 42 3.21 -12.87 0.35
C GLY A 42 2.26 -13.41 1.42
N LEU A 43 1.68 -12.53 2.24
CA LEU A 43 0.67 -12.88 3.23
C LEU A 43 -0.63 -13.38 2.59
N GLY A 44 -1.08 -12.77 1.49
CA GLY A 44 -2.24 -13.24 0.72
C GLY A 44 -2.04 -14.64 0.14
N LEU A 45 -0.85 -14.94 -0.38
CA LEU A 45 -0.48 -16.27 -0.86
C LEU A 45 -0.40 -17.29 0.29
N LEU A 46 0.17 -16.91 1.43
CA LEU A 46 0.22 -17.76 2.62
C LEU A 46 -1.18 -18.08 3.15
N ALA A 47 -2.10 -17.11 3.10
CA ALA A 47 -3.49 -17.30 3.49
C ALA A 47 -4.24 -18.34 2.63
N ARG A 48 -3.77 -18.65 1.42
CA ARG A 48 -4.34 -19.73 0.58
C ARG A 48 -3.99 -21.13 1.08
N ARG A 49 -2.93 -21.30 1.87
CA ARG A 49 -2.46 -22.61 2.37
C ARG A 49 -3.28 -23.16 3.54
N GLY A 50 -4.30 -22.43 4.01
CA GLY A 50 -5.27 -22.92 5.00
C GLY A 50 -4.78 -22.88 6.45
N SER A 51 -3.64 -23.49 6.77
CA SER A 51 -3.18 -23.67 8.18
C SER A 51 -2.90 -22.36 8.92
N SER A 52 -2.53 -21.30 8.19
CA SER A 52 -2.17 -19.98 8.75
C SER A 52 -3.09 -18.87 8.25
N ARG A 53 -4.28 -19.20 7.70
CA ARG A 53 -5.14 -18.23 7.01
C ARG A 53 -5.48 -17.01 7.86
N LYS A 54 -5.93 -17.20 9.10
CA LYS A 54 -6.33 -16.09 9.99
C LYS A 54 -5.12 -15.21 10.35
N ALA A 55 -4.01 -15.82 10.76
CA ALA A 55 -2.78 -15.09 11.08
C ALA A 55 -2.23 -14.29 9.89
N ALA A 56 -2.27 -14.86 8.68
CA ALA A 56 -1.81 -14.19 7.47
C ALA A 56 -2.70 -12.99 7.10
N LEU A 57 -4.03 -13.10 7.25
CA LEU A 57 -4.96 -11.99 7.00
C LEU A 57 -4.84 -10.87 8.05
N VAL A 58 -4.64 -11.21 9.32
CA VAL A 58 -4.33 -10.23 10.39
C VAL A 58 -3.01 -9.51 10.07
N GLY A 59 -1.97 -10.26 9.70
CA GLY A 59 -0.68 -9.70 9.29
C GLY A 59 -0.83 -8.74 8.10
N ALA A 60 -1.63 -9.10 7.09
CA ALA A 60 -1.84 -8.25 5.93
C ALA A 60 -2.58 -6.95 6.28
N THR A 61 -3.53 -7.03 7.22
CA THR A 61 -4.23 -5.86 7.78
C THR A 61 -3.25 -4.95 8.54
N ALA A 62 -2.33 -5.52 9.33
CA ALA A 62 -1.29 -4.76 10.01
C ALA A 62 -0.33 -4.07 9.02
N VAL A 63 0.09 -4.78 7.96
CA VAL A 63 0.92 -4.22 6.88
C VAL A 63 0.20 -3.06 6.18
N ALA A 64 -1.10 -3.19 5.89
CA ALA A 64 -1.88 -2.09 5.31
C ALA A 64 -2.00 -0.89 6.27
N GLY A 65 -2.14 -1.13 7.58
CA GLY A 65 -2.10 -0.09 8.61
C GLY A 65 -0.78 0.68 8.63
N LEU A 66 0.35 -0.04 8.60
CA LEU A 66 1.68 0.56 8.50
C LEU A 66 1.85 1.31 7.18
N GLY A 67 1.29 0.79 6.08
CA GLY A 67 1.30 1.46 4.79
C GLY A 67 0.56 2.79 4.81
N LEU A 68 -0.61 2.83 5.45
CA LEU A 68 -1.38 4.06 5.64
C LEU A 68 -0.62 5.06 6.52
N ALA A 69 -0.08 4.61 7.66
CA ALA A 69 0.69 5.45 8.57
C ALA A 69 1.96 6.02 7.90
N GLY A 70 2.68 5.20 7.13
CA GLY A 70 3.85 5.62 6.37
C GLY A 70 3.52 6.64 5.28
N SER A 71 2.29 6.59 4.74
CA SER A 71 1.81 7.51 3.71
C SER A 71 1.33 8.87 4.26
N ALA A 72 1.18 9.01 5.59
CA ALA A 72 0.71 10.24 6.22
C ALA A 72 1.61 11.45 5.92
N ARG A 73 2.92 11.22 5.81
CA ARG A 73 3.90 12.28 5.48
C ARG A 73 3.72 12.83 4.06
N GLY A 74 3.36 11.97 3.10
CA GLY A 74 3.06 12.37 1.72
C GLY A 74 1.71 13.06 1.60
N LEU A 75 0.70 12.54 2.31
CA LEU A 75 -0.65 13.14 2.37
C LEU A 75 -0.62 14.59 2.86
N GLY A 76 0.20 14.92 3.86
CA GLY A 76 0.34 16.30 4.34
C GLY A 76 0.87 17.28 3.30
N LYS A 77 1.61 16.80 2.28
CA LYS A 77 2.17 17.61 1.19
C LYS A 77 1.26 17.65 -0.06
N LEU A 78 0.18 16.89 -0.07
CA LEU A 78 -0.76 16.77 -1.17
C LEU A 78 -1.47 18.10 -1.50
N PRO A 79 -1.94 18.91 -0.52
CA PRO A 79 -2.53 20.23 -0.81
C PRO A 79 -1.53 21.23 -1.38
N ALA A 80 -0.25 21.15 -1.00
CA ALA A 80 0.79 21.98 -1.59
C ALA A 80 1.05 21.58 -3.06
N LEU A 81 1.01 20.28 -3.36
CA LEU A 81 1.17 19.76 -4.72
C LEU A 81 0.03 20.25 -5.63
N LEU A 82 -1.21 20.19 -5.14
CA LEU A 82 -2.39 20.64 -5.89
C LEU A 82 -2.43 22.15 -6.13
N ARG A 83 -1.80 22.94 -5.24
CA ARG A 83 -1.62 24.38 -5.40
C ARG A 83 -0.47 24.75 -6.35
N GLY A 84 0.25 23.76 -6.87
CA GLY A 84 1.39 23.98 -7.76
C GLY A 84 2.63 24.53 -7.03
N GLU A 85 2.72 24.37 -5.71
CA GLU A 85 3.91 24.80 -4.98
C GLU A 85 5.12 23.93 -5.36
N PRO A 86 6.34 24.50 -5.35
CA PRO A 86 7.55 23.74 -5.61
C PRO A 86 7.77 22.73 -4.49
N ILE A 87 7.53 21.45 -4.81
CA ILE A 87 7.84 20.32 -3.92
C ILE A 87 9.05 19.60 -4.49
N GLU A 88 10.05 19.31 -3.65
CA GLU A 88 11.26 18.58 -4.06
C GLU A 88 11.00 17.22 -4.71
N ARG A 89 9.87 16.56 -4.38
CA ARG A 89 9.58 15.17 -4.77
C ARG A 89 8.09 14.93 -5.07
N PRO A 90 7.55 15.48 -6.17
CA PRO A 90 6.13 15.37 -6.50
C PRO A 90 5.70 13.92 -6.76
N ALA A 91 6.54 13.10 -7.41
CA ALA A 91 6.26 11.69 -7.65
C ALA A 91 6.10 10.88 -6.34
N ALA A 92 6.86 11.21 -5.30
CA ALA A 92 6.76 10.54 -4.00
C ALA A 92 5.46 10.91 -3.29
N VAL A 93 4.96 12.13 -3.47
CA VAL A 93 3.65 12.55 -2.94
C VAL A 93 2.55 11.75 -3.63
N ILE A 94 2.54 11.69 -4.97
CA ILE A 94 1.54 10.93 -5.74
C ILE A 94 1.52 9.44 -5.33
N ALA A 95 2.68 8.80 -5.26
CA ALA A 95 2.77 7.39 -4.86
C ALA A 95 2.23 7.15 -3.44
N GLN A 96 2.56 8.04 -2.49
CA GLN A 96 2.03 7.96 -1.11
C GLN A 96 0.53 8.21 -1.06
N SER A 97 0.00 9.11 -1.88
CA SER A 97 -1.45 9.37 -1.97
C SER A 97 -2.21 8.13 -2.43
N ILE A 98 -1.73 7.47 -3.48
CA ILE A 98 -2.37 6.27 -4.01
C ILE A 98 -2.25 5.12 -3.01
N MET A 99 -1.08 4.97 -2.39
CA MET A 99 -0.83 3.98 -1.36
C MET A 99 -1.72 4.19 -0.14
N ALA A 100 -1.92 5.43 0.31
CA ALA A 100 -2.84 5.75 1.38
C ALA A 100 -4.28 5.38 1.02
N GLY A 101 -4.75 5.80 -0.17
CA GLY A 101 -6.11 5.53 -0.62
C GLY A 101 -6.41 4.03 -0.72
N THR A 102 -5.51 3.27 -1.34
CA THR A 102 -5.65 1.81 -1.45
C THR A 102 -5.52 1.09 -0.12
N SER A 103 -4.62 1.53 0.77
CA SER A 103 -4.49 0.95 2.12
C SER A 103 -5.72 1.23 2.97
N ALA A 104 -6.26 2.44 2.92
CA ALA A 104 -7.51 2.79 3.60
C ALA A 104 -8.69 1.97 3.08
N ALA A 105 -8.84 1.85 1.76
CA ALA A 105 -9.89 1.02 1.16
C ALA A 105 -9.77 -0.45 1.57
N TYR A 106 -8.55 -0.99 1.60
CA TYR A 106 -8.31 -2.35 2.07
C TYR A 106 -8.67 -2.53 3.55
N LEU A 107 -8.27 -1.60 4.43
CA LEU A 107 -8.59 -1.64 5.86
C LEU A 107 -10.10 -1.56 6.11
N LEU A 108 -10.81 -0.69 5.39
CA LEU A 108 -12.28 -0.57 5.47
C LEU A 108 -12.99 -1.85 5.05
N ALA A 109 -12.45 -2.61 4.09
CA ALA A 109 -12.98 -3.92 3.72
C ALA A 109 -12.56 -5.01 4.71
N ALA A 110 -11.34 -4.93 5.25
CA ALA A 110 -10.75 -5.95 6.10
C ALA A 110 -11.36 -5.98 7.51
N VAL A 111 -11.49 -4.83 8.17
CA VAL A 111 -11.99 -4.72 9.55
C VAL A 111 -13.35 -5.40 9.77
N PRO A 112 -14.43 -5.05 9.02
CA PRO A 112 -15.73 -5.69 9.21
C PRO A 112 -15.74 -7.17 8.82
N SER A 113 -14.85 -7.60 7.90
CA SER A 113 -14.74 -9.01 7.54
C SER A 113 -14.04 -9.82 8.64
N LEU A 114 -13.03 -9.25 9.30
CA LEU A 114 -12.30 -9.87 10.41
C LEU A 114 -13.18 -9.99 11.66
N LEU A 115 -14.09 -9.04 11.87
CA LEU A 115 -15.07 -9.07 12.96
C LEU A 115 -16.19 -10.09 12.75
N ARG A 116 -16.40 -10.56 11.51
CA ARG A 116 -17.41 -11.58 11.16
C ARG A 116 -16.85 -13.01 11.13
N ASP A 117 -15.52 -13.18 11.22
CA ASP A 117 -14.75 -14.44 11.16
C ASP A 117 -14.23 -14.91 12.54
#